data_AF-A0A6Q2ZFD9-F1
#
_entry.id   AF-A0A6Q2ZFD9-F1
#
_cell.length_a   1.000
_cell.length_b   1.000
_cell.length_c   1.000
_cell.angle_alpha   90.00
_cell.angle_beta   90.00
_cell.angle_gamma   90.00
#
_symmetry.space_group_name_H-M   'P 1'
#
loop_
_entity.id
_entity.type
_entity.pdbx_description
1 polymer ?
#
loop_
_entity_poly.entity_id
_entity_poly.type
_entity_poly.pdbx_seq_one_letter_code
_entity_poly.pdbx_strand_id
1 'polypeptide(L)'
;MYIVSIQPSAVHIHINILFRDYEEVTALLVEGYLRAVFTFGKCKFADNIPSKFWLKNDHPEEISCGGNHTSVITGHGKLFMFGSNTLGQLGLGTKINININQPTPCVKSEKVKFAACGKDHTIICTWSGHVYGTGSNQKGQLGLGHCDDTNTFHLLRPFSHHTPIKMLACGCNTSAALTGKCDNRHSRLFWRDWRPTRSGS
;
A
#
# COMPACT_ATOMS: atom_id res chain seq x y z
N MET A 1 -6.28 10.71 -5.80
CA MET A 1 -5.41 10.69 -4.61
C MET A 1 -5.06 12.14 -4.33
N TYR A 2 -5.71 12.74 -3.33
CA TYR A 2 -5.36 14.07 -2.85
C TYR A 2 -4.53 13.85 -1.58
N ILE A 3 -3.25 14.22 -1.61
CA ILE A 3 -2.43 14.27 -0.39
C ILE A 3 -2.52 15.70 0.11
N VAL A 4 -3.22 15.92 1.22
CA VAL A 4 -3.24 17.23 1.89
C VAL A 4 -2.21 17.19 3.01
N SER A 5 -1.01 17.72 2.75
CA SER A 5 -0.01 17.94 3.80
C SER A 5 -0.22 19.32 4.40
N ILE A 6 -0.61 19.38 5.67
CA ILE A 6 -0.70 20.64 6.43
C ILE A 6 0.52 20.67 7.35
N GLN A 7 1.37 21.69 7.23
CA GLN A 7 2.49 21.93 8.15
C GLN A 7 2.19 23.15 9.03
N PRO A 8 1.76 22.99 10.28
CA PRO A 8 1.78 24.08 11.24
C PRO A 8 3.18 24.19 11.85
N SER A 9 3.69 25.41 11.96
CA SER A 9 4.94 25.72 12.64
C SER A 9 4.90 25.28 14.11
N ALA A 10 5.93 24.52 14.53
CA ALA A 10 6.32 24.09 15.88
C ALA A 10 6.06 22.61 16.29
N VAL A 11 5.30 21.83 15.54
CA VAL A 11 5.25 20.35 15.69
C VAL A 11 5.16 19.75 14.29
N HIS A 12 6.08 18.87 13.90
CA HIS A 12 5.99 18.18 12.60
C HIS A 12 4.78 17.24 12.59
N ILE A 13 3.61 17.79 12.22
CA ILE A 13 2.37 17.04 12.01
C ILE A 13 2.35 16.62 10.54
N HIS A 14 2.50 15.33 10.28
CA HIS A 14 2.26 14.77 8.95
C HIS A 14 0.84 14.23 8.92
N ILE A 15 -0.08 15.00 8.36
CA ILE A 15 -1.43 14.53 8.05
C ILE A 15 -1.39 13.92 6.65
N ASN A 16 -1.66 12.62 6.55
CA ASN A 16 -1.90 11.95 5.27
C ASN A 16 -3.38 11.58 5.23
N ILE A 17 -4.19 12.46 4.67
CA ILE A 17 -5.62 12.17 4.43
C ILE A 17 -5.73 11.49 3.07
N LEU A 18 -6.10 10.21 3.06
CA LEU A 18 -6.32 9.49 1.82
C LEU A 18 -7.83 9.42 1.55
N PHE A 19 -8.31 10.27 0.64
CA PHE A 19 -9.68 10.16 0.11
C PHE A 19 -9.68 9.27 -1.13
N ARG A 20 -10.56 8.27 -1.12
CA ARG A 20 -10.89 7.52 -2.34
C ARG A 20 -12.40 7.37 -2.48
N ASP A 21 -12.88 7.70 -3.67
CA ASP A 21 -14.28 7.51 -4.04
C ASP A 21 -14.67 6.04 -3.93
N TYR A 22 -15.91 5.82 -3.47
CA TYR A 22 -16.53 4.57 -3.02
C TYR A 22 -16.19 4.18 -1.56
N GLU A 23 -16.96 4.79 -0.65
CA GLU A 23 -17.36 4.32 0.70
C GLU A 23 -16.34 4.19 1.86
N GLU A 24 -15.03 4.33 1.67
CA GLU A 24 -14.05 4.16 2.76
C GLU A 24 -13.07 5.34 2.92
N VAL A 25 -12.92 5.83 4.16
CA VAL A 25 -12.00 6.94 4.51
C VAL A 25 -11.12 6.52 5.69
N THR A 26 -9.90 6.04 5.43
CA THR A 26 -8.91 5.90 6.52
C THR A 26 -8.00 7.13 6.52
N ALA A 27 -8.02 7.92 7.60
CA ALA A 27 -7.25 9.16 7.70
C ALA A 27 -6.21 9.06 8.82
N LEU A 28 -4.95 9.28 8.49
CA LEU A 28 -3.85 9.34 9.47
C LEU A 28 -3.71 10.76 10.02
N LEU A 29 -3.89 10.91 11.34
CA LEU A 29 -3.43 12.07 12.10
C LEU A 29 -2.24 11.65 12.96
N VAL A 30 -1.02 12.06 12.57
CA VAL A 30 0.18 11.87 13.41
C VAL A 30 0.29 13.05 14.36
N GLU A 31 -0.20 12.90 15.60
CA GLU A 31 0.02 13.87 16.67
C GLU A 31 1.22 13.50 17.57
N GLY A 32 2.26 14.35 17.55
CA GLY A 32 3.28 14.43 18.58
C GLY A 32 4.01 13.13 18.97
N TYR A 33 4.47 13.07 20.22
CA TYR A 33 5.27 11.95 20.77
C TYR A 33 4.56 10.59 20.77
N LEU A 34 3.23 10.57 20.66
CA LEU A 34 2.42 9.35 20.82
C LEU A 34 2.03 8.67 19.50
N ARG A 35 2.28 9.31 18.34
CA ARG A 35 2.14 8.79 16.95
C ARG A 35 1.05 7.70 16.81
N ALA A 36 -0.21 8.12 16.78
CA ALA A 36 -1.36 7.22 16.62
C ALA A 36 -1.82 7.13 15.16
N VAL A 37 -2.52 6.04 14.83
CA VAL A 37 -3.28 5.92 13.58
C VAL A 37 -4.76 6.04 13.92
N PHE A 38 -5.46 6.89 13.17
CA PHE A 38 -6.90 7.04 13.27
C PHE A 38 -7.57 6.39 12.06
N THR A 39 -8.76 5.82 12.26
CA THR A 39 -9.54 5.20 11.19
C THR A 39 -10.96 5.75 11.23
N PHE A 40 -11.50 6.09 10.07
CA PHE A 40 -12.87 6.59 9.91
C PHE A 40 -13.58 5.78 8.80
N GLY A 41 -14.87 6.02 8.58
CA GLY A 41 -15.63 5.40 7.49
C GLY A 41 -15.85 3.89 7.64
N LYS A 42 -16.27 3.22 6.55
CA LYS A 42 -16.59 1.78 6.54
C LYS A 42 -15.34 0.88 6.56
N CYS A 43 -14.38 1.15 7.44
CA CYS A 43 -13.13 0.39 7.55
C CYS A 43 -13.33 -1.03 8.12
N LYS A 44 -14.58 -1.49 8.32
CA LYS A 44 -14.97 -2.70 9.08
C LYS A 44 -14.31 -2.77 10.45
N PHE A 45 -13.85 -1.62 10.97
CA PHE A 45 -13.31 -1.47 12.29
C PHE A 45 -14.38 -1.03 13.25
N ALA A 46 -14.48 -1.69 14.41
CA ALA A 46 -15.40 -1.34 15.48
C ALA A 46 -16.80 -0.96 14.96
N ASP A 47 -17.36 -1.75 14.04
CA ASP A 47 -18.66 -1.49 13.42
C ASP A 47 -18.78 -0.13 12.69
N ASN A 48 -17.68 0.31 12.08
CA ASN A 48 -17.50 1.60 11.40
C ASN A 48 -17.48 2.82 12.35
N ILE A 49 -17.07 2.59 13.60
CA ILE A 49 -16.89 3.65 14.60
C ILE A 49 -15.48 4.26 14.44
N PRO A 50 -15.37 5.61 14.38
CA PRO A 50 -14.10 6.32 14.41
C PRO A 50 -13.22 5.87 15.56
N SER A 51 -11.96 5.57 15.26
CA SER A 51 -11.12 4.86 16.22
C SER A 51 -9.66 5.13 16.06
N LYS A 52 -8.88 4.70 17.07
CA LYS A 52 -7.45 4.94 17.15
C LYS A 52 -6.70 3.71 17.64
N PHE A 53 -5.52 3.48 17.08
CA PHE A 53 -4.58 2.46 17.56
C PHE A 53 -3.13 2.96 17.46
N TRP A 54 -2.23 2.26 18.14
CA TRP A 54 -0.80 2.53 18.20
C TRP A 54 -0.01 1.24 18.00
N LEU A 55 1.19 1.38 17.45
CA LEU A 55 2.12 0.29 17.28
C LEU A 55 3.10 0.31 18.47
N LYS A 56 3.09 -0.75 19.27
CA LYS A 56 3.96 -0.83 20.45
C LYS A 56 5.44 -0.81 20.01
N ASN A 57 6.22 0.12 20.56
CA ASN A 57 7.65 0.32 20.27
C ASN A 57 7.96 0.61 18.79
N ASP A 58 6.99 1.11 18.04
CA ASP A 58 7.17 1.47 16.64
C ASP A 58 6.28 2.68 16.31
N HIS A 59 6.42 3.23 15.11
CA HIS A 59 5.58 4.33 14.68
C HIS A 59 5.17 4.17 13.21
N PRO A 60 3.93 4.56 12.85
CA PRO A 60 3.52 4.62 11.47
C PRO A 60 4.32 5.71 10.73
N GLU A 61 4.82 5.38 9.54
CA GLU A 61 5.46 6.33 8.62
C GLU A 61 4.62 6.54 7.35
N GLU A 62 4.08 5.47 6.79
CA GLU A 62 3.29 5.52 5.56
C GLU A 62 2.03 4.68 5.70
N ILE A 63 0.94 5.15 5.10
CA ILE A 63 -0.34 4.45 5.04
C ILE A 63 -0.85 4.50 3.61
N SER A 64 -1.38 3.38 3.13
CA SER A 64 -2.03 3.29 1.83
C SER A 64 -3.33 2.52 1.94
N CYS A 65 -4.38 3.02 1.30
CA CYS A 65 -5.73 2.48 1.39
C CYS A 65 -6.24 2.07 0.01
N GLY A 66 -6.80 0.87 -0.04
CA GLY A 66 -7.34 0.23 -1.24
C GLY A 66 -8.85 0.39 -1.34
N GLY A 67 -9.50 -0.61 -1.94
CA GLY A 67 -10.97 -0.69 -1.94
C GLY A 67 -11.50 -0.94 -0.54
N ASN A 68 -11.16 -2.10 0.04
CA ASN A 68 -11.61 -2.52 1.37
C ASN A 68 -10.45 -2.99 2.26
N HIS A 69 -9.23 -2.50 2.06
CA HIS A 69 -8.05 -2.91 2.83
C HIS A 69 -7.03 -1.78 2.96
N THR A 70 -6.21 -1.85 4.00
CA THR A 70 -5.25 -0.80 4.34
C THR A 70 -3.90 -1.41 4.69
N SER A 71 -2.86 -0.68 4.32
CA SER A 71 -1.47 -0.95 4.67
C SER A 71 -0.94 0.13 5.60
N VAL A 72 -0.10 -0.27 6.55
CA VAL A 72 0.66 0.63 7.42
C VAL A 72 2.11 0.17 7.42
N ILE A 73 3.01 1.05 7.00
CA ILE A 73 4.44 0.86 7.07
C ILE A 73 4.96 1.61 8.29
N THR A 74 5.82 0.95 9.06
CA THR A 74 6.46 1.56 10.22
C THR A 74 7.83 2.14 9.90
N GLY A 75 8.38 2.98 10.78
CA GLY A 75 9.74 3.51 10.61
C GLY A 75 10.86 2.46 10.67
N HIS A 76 10.56 1.25 11.15
CA HIS A 76 11.48 0.12 11.03
C HIS A 76 11.30 -0.69 9.73
N GLY A 77 10.39 -0.27 8.84
CA GLY A 77 10.06 -0.92 7.58
C GLY A 77 9.18 -2.16 7.73
N LYS A 78 8.44 -2.30 8.85
CA LYS A 78 7.47 -3.39 9.01
C LYS A 78 6.18 -3.03 8.28
N LEU A 79 5.62 -3.98 7.54
CA LEU A 79 4.33 -3.82 6.87
C LEU A 79 3.24 -4.55 7.65
N PHE A 80 2.24 -3.80 8.08
CA PHE A 80 1.01 -4.32 8.65
C PHE A 80 -0.13 -4.10 7.67
N MET A 81 -0.98 -5.11 7.50
CA MET A 81 -2.16 -5.03 6.64
C MET A 81 -3.41 -5.44 7.42
N PHE A 82 -4.54 -4.82 7.10
CA PHE A 82 -5.84 -5.17 7.65
C PHE A 82 -6.98 -4.84 6.68
N GLY A 83 -8.17 -5.37 6.97
CA GLY A 83 -9.37 -5.26 6.15
C GLY A 83 -9.68 -6.54 5.37
N SER A 84 -10.31 -6.36 4.21
CA SER A 84 -10.70 -7.42 3.29
C SER A 84 -9.49 -8.16 2.73
N ASN A 85 -9.59 -9.48 2.68
CA ASN A 85 -8.58 -10.38 2.13
C ASN A 85 -9.21 -11.45 1.22
N THR A 86 -10.44 -11.24 0.76
CA THR A 86 -11.20 -12.21 -0.04
C THR A 86 -10.49 -12.64 -1.33
N LEU A 87 -9.61 -11.78 -1.85
CA LEU A 87 -8.80 -12.03 -3.05
C LEU A 87 -7.32 -12.20 -2.74
N GLY A 88 -6.92 -12.24 -1.46
CA GLY A 88 -5.53 -12.40 -1.04
C GLY A 88 -4.73 -11.09 -1.01
N GLN A 89 -5.40 -9.93 -1.03
CA GLN A 89 -4.76 -8.61 -1.09
C GLN A 89 -3.91 -8.25 0.14
N LEU A 90 -4.01 -9.01 1.24
CA LEU A 90 -3.15 -8.80 2.41
C LEU A 90 -1.83 -9.59 2.35
N GLY A 91 -1.70 -10.55 1.43
CA GLY A 91 -0.43 -11.29 1.23
C GLY A 91 -0.07 -12.28 2.34
N LEU A 92 -1.05 -12.76 3.10
CA LEU A 92 -0.86 -13.60 4.31
C LEU A 92 -0.86 -15.11 4.05
N GLY A 93 -0.92 -15.55 2.80
CA GLY A 93 -1.09 -16.98 2.44
C GLY A 93 -2.48 -17.53 2.71
N THR A 94 -3.42 -16.67 3.13
CA THR A 94 -4.83 -17.00 3.39
C THR A 94 -5.73 -15.99 2.70
N LYS A 95 -7.03 -16.28 2.62
CA LYS A 95 -8.07 -15.35 2.14
C LYS A 95 -8.99 -14.89 3.28
N ILE A 96 -8.46 -14.89 4.51
CA ILE A 96 -9.20 -14.53 5.73
C ILE A 96 -9.01 -13.03 5.98
N ASN A 97 -10.11 -12.31 6.17
CA ASN A 97 -10.08 -10.89 6.50
C ASN A 97 -9.40 -10.65 7.85
N ILE A 98 -8.60 -9.60 7.95
CA ILE A 98 -7.90 -9.26 9.18
C ILE A 98 -8.53 -8.04 9.82
N ASN A 99 -8.88 -8.18 11.10
CA ASN A 99 -9.29 -7.04 11.90
C ASN A 99 -8.05 -6.23 12.31
N ILE A 100 -8.11 -4.92 12.14
CA ILE A 100 -7.07 -3.97 12.52
C ILE A 100 -6.72 -3.99 14.02
N ASN A 101 -7.56 -4.55 14.91
CA ASN A 101 -7.18 -4.81 16.31
C ASN A 101 -6.01 -5.80 16.43
N GLN A 102 -5.76 -6.60 15.39
CA GLN A 102 -4.65 -7.55 15.32
C GLN A 102 -3.93 -7.40 13.97
N PRO A 103 -3.24 -6.26 13.74
CA PRO A 103 -2.50 -6.06 12.50
C PRO A 103 -1.44 -7.14 12.38
N THR A 104 -1.48 -7.89 11.27
CA THR A 104 -0.54 -8.99 11.06
C THR A 104 0.63 -8.51 10.22
N PRO A 105 1.89 -8.77 10.60
CA PRO A 105 3.03 -8.46 9.77
C PRO A 105 3.06 -9.38 8.54
N CYS A 106 3.02 -8.80 7.35
CA CYS A 106 2.87 -9.55 6.10
C CYS A 106 4.19 -9.95 5.45
N VAL A 107 5.25 -9.17 5.67
CA VAL A 107 6.58 -9.41 5.11
C VAL A 107 7.57 -9.49 6.26
N LYS A 108 8.23 -10.64 6.40
CA LYS A 108 9.17 -10.90 7.51
C LYS A 108 10.64 -10.79 7.09
N SER A 109 10.94 -11.01 5.81
CA SER A 109 12.32 -11.12 5.30
C SER A 109 12.92 -9.81 4.82
N GLU A 110 12.11 -8.78 4.53
CA GLU A 110 12.57 -7.51 3.97
C GLU A 110 11.89 -6.31 4.63
N LYS A 111 12.60 -5.18 4.66
CA LYS A 111 12.06 -3.89 5.07
C LYS A 111 11.28 -3.27 3.92
N VAL A 112 10.01 -3.00 4.14
CA VAL A 112 9.13 -2.33 3.17
C VAL A 112 9.35 -0.82 3.23
N LYS A 113 9.42 -0.20 2.05
CA LYS A 113 9.65 1.22 1.85
C LYS A 113 8.39 1.95 1.38
N PHE A 114 7.66 1.36 0.44
CA PHE A 114 6.45 1.94 -0.14
C PHE A 114 5.38 0.86 -0.26
N ALA A 115 4.11 1.25 -0.09
CA ALA A 115 2.98 0.38 -0.35
C ALA A 115 1.90 1.12 -1.13
N ALA A 116 1.28 0.43 -2.09
CA ALA A 116 0.11 0.94 -2.79
C ALA A 116 -0.99 -0.11 -2.80
N CYS A 117 -2.13 0.28 -2.24
CA CYS A 117 -3.34 -0.54 -2.19
C CYS A 117 -4.28 -0.13 -3.34
N GLY A 118 -4.61 -1.09 -4.20
CA GLY A 118 -5.62 -0.95 -5.25
C GLY A 118 -7.01 -1.37 -4.77
N LYS A 119 -7.96 -1.59 -5.67
CA LYS A 119 -9.29 -2.08 -5.28
C LYS A 119 -9.20 -3.41 -4.50
N ASP A 120 -8.56 -4.39 -5.12
CA ASP A 120 -8.50 -5.78 -4.64
C ASP A 120 -7.08 -6.38 -4.71
N HIS A 121 -6.04 -5.52 -4.76
CA HIS A 121 -4.65 -5.94 -4.84
C HIS A 121 -3.73 -4.95 -4.13
N THR A 122 -2.52 -5.40 -3.82
CA THR A 122 -1.48 -4.58 -3.18
C THR A 122 -0.17 -4.78 -3.92
N ILE A 123 0.57 -3.69 -4.12
CA ILE A 123 1.98 -3.75 -4.50
C ILE A 123 2.84 -3.07 -3.43
N ILE A 124 4.04 -3.57 -3.23
CA ILE A 124 5.01 -3.03 -2.27
C ILE A 124 6.38 -2.91 -2.91
N CYS A 125 7.18 -1.97 -2.41
CA CYS A 125 8.60 -1.87 -2.73
C CYS A 125 9.40 -1.94 -1.44
N THR A 126 10.48 -2.71 -1.44
CA THR A 126 11.36 -2.85 -0.29
C THR A 126 12.55 -1.91 -0.40
N TRP A 127 13.33 -1.80 0.68
CA TRP A 127 14.54 -0.96 0.72
C TRP A 127 15.64 -1.43 -0.23
N SER A 128 15.67 -2.72 -0.57
CA SER A 128 16.54 -3.31 -1.60
C SER A 128 16.08 -3.00 -3.02
N GLY A 129 14.92 -2.37 -3.19
CA GLY A 129 14.35 -2.03 -4.51
C GLY A 129 13.56 -3.17 -5.16
N HIS A 130 13.33 -4.29 -4.46
CA HIS A 130 12.45 -5.34 -4.93
C HIS A 130 10.99 -4.88 -4.86
N VAL A 131 10.22 -5.21 -5.89
CA VAL A 131 8.79 -4.92 -5.97
C VAL A 131 8.01 -6.22 -5.90
N TYR A 132 7.03 -6.28 -5.01
CA TYR A 132 6.18 -7.46 -4.83
C TYR A 132 4.71 -7.10 -5.03
N GLY A 133 3.90 -8.09 -5.40
CA GLY A 133 2.46 -7.94 -5.60
C GLY A 133 1.67 -9.11 -5.02
N THR A 134 0.47 -8.82 -4.52
CA THR A 134 -0.49 -9.82 -4.02
C THR A 134 -1.93 -9.38 -4.26
N GLY A 135 -2.86 -10.33 -4.26
CA GLY A 135 -4.29 -10.10 -4.43
C GLY A 135 -4.80 -10.47 -5.82
N SER A 136 -5.84 -9.76 -6.26
CA SER A 136 -6.41 -9.96 -7.58
C SER A 136 -5.42 -9.63 -8.68
N ASN A 137 -5.41 -10.46 -9.73
CA ASN A 137 -4.57 -10.33 -10.90
C ASN A 137 -5.31 -10.60 -12.22
N GLN A 138 -6.64 -10.63 -12.21
CA GLN A 138 -7.48 -10.98 -13.38
C GLN A 138 -7.25 -10.08 -14.61
N LYS A 139 -6.66 -8.90 -14.46
CA LYS A 139 -6.28 -7.97 -15.54
C LYS A 139 -4.77 -7.82 -15.69
N GLY A 140 -3.99 -8.64 -15.00
CA GLY A 140 -2.53 -8.57 -14.95
C GLY A 140 -2.00 -7.50 -14.00
N GLN A 141 -2.84 -6.88 -13.17
CA GLN A 141 -2.47 -5.73 -12.32
C GLN A 141 -1.29 -5.97 -11.36
N LEU A 142 -0.91 -7.23 -11.09
CA LEU A 142 0.28 -7.55 -10.31
C LEU A 142 1.56 -7.56 -11.13
N GLY A 143 1.50 -7.59 -12.46
CA GLY A 143 2.67 -7.54 -13.32
C GLY A 143 3.55 -8.79 -13.31
N LEU A 144 2.97 -9.94 -12.95
CA LEU A 144 3.68 -11.22 -12.82
C LEU A 144 3.90 -11.95 -14.17
N GLY A 145 3.32 -11.45 -15.26
CA GLY A 145 3.36 -12.09 -16.59
C GLY A 145 2.30 -13.17 -16.80
N HIS A 146 1.33 -13.27 -15.88
CA HIS A 146 0.13 -14.10 -15.97
C HIS A 146 -1.03 -13.37 -15.26
N CYS A 147 -2.24 -13.92 -15.29
CA CYS A 147 -3.45 -13.29 -14.75
C CYS A 147 -4.08 -14.04 -13.55
N ASP A 148 -3.32 -14.90 -12.90
CA ASP A 148 -3.81 -15.66 -11.74
C ASP A 148 -3.65 -14.84 -10.47
N ASP A 149 -4.71 -14.81 -9.67
CA ASP A 149 -4.70 -14.19 -8.34
C ASP A 149 -3.69 -14.89 -7.43
N THR A 150 -3.12 -14.16 -6.48
CA THR A 150 -2.25 -14.74 -5.45
C THR A 150 -2.60 -14.19 -4.06
N ASN A 151 -2.35 -14.99 -3.04
CA ASN A 151 -2.56 -14.63 -1.63
C ASN A 151 -1.25 -14.43 -0.86
N THR A 152 -0.10 -14.48 -1.53
CA THR A 152 1.22 -14.15 -0.96
C THR A 152 1.92 -13.10 -1.81
N PHE A 153 2.87 -12.39 -1.24
CA PHE A 153 3.68 -11.44 -2.01
C PHE A 153 4.62 -12.16 -2.97
N HIS A 154 4.38 -12.04 -4.27
CA HIS A 154 5.29 -12.55 -5.30
C HIS A 154 6.17 -11.45 -5.85
N LEU A 155 7.45 -11.76 -6.05
CA LEU A 155 8.41 -10.87 -6.68
C LEU A 155 7.99 -10.63 -8.12
N LEU A 156 7.82 -9.36 -8.48
CA LEU A 156 7.62 -8.97 -9.86
C LEU A 156 8.95 -9.05 -10.62
N ARG A 157 8.89 -9.33 -11.92
CA ARG A 157 10.09 -9.33 -12.77
C ARG A 157 10.79 -7.97 -12.67
N PRO A 158 12.14 -7.93 -12.67
CA PRO A 158 12.91 -6.69 -12.48
C PRO A 158 12.42 -5.55 -13.38
N PHE A 159 12.06 -4.42 -12.78
CA PHE A 159 11.55 -3.24 -13.50
C PHE A 159 12.63 -2.26 -13.93
N SER A 160 13.66 -2.12 -13.10
CA SER A 160 14.75 -1.20 -13.35
C SER A 160 15.97 -1.66 -12.58
N HIS A 161 17.05 -1.93 -13.30
CA HIS A 161 18.35 -2.24 -12.68
C HIS A 161 19.09 -0.98 -12.19
N HIS A 162 18.63 0.23 -12.56
CA HIS A 162 19.44 1.45 -12.44
C HIS A 162 18.71 2.68 -11.86
N THR A 163 17.40 2.60 -11.59
CA THR A 163 16.65 3.73 -11.01
C THR A 163 15.81 3.29 -9.82
N PRO A 164 15.97 3.93 -8.65
CA PRO A 164 15.19 3.58 -7.48
C PRO A 164 13.72 3.96 -7.66
N ILE A 165 12.85 3.16 -7.05
CA ILE A 165 11.43 3.48 -6.91
C ILE A 165 11.31 4.70 -5.97
N LYS A 166 10.49 5.65 -6.39
CA LYS A 166 10.17 6.88 -5.64
C LYS A 166 8.73 6.87 -5.13
N MET A 167 7.80 6.26 -5.87
CA MET A 167 6.40 6.16 -5.48
C MET A 167 5.75 4.92 -6.11
N LEU A 168 4.73 4.40 -5.44
CA LEU A 168 3.81 3.40 -5.97
C LEU A 168 2.39 3.98 -5.98
N ALA A 169 1.57 3.55 -6.93
CA ALA A 169 0.15 3.87 -6.95
C ALA A 169 -0.63 2.71 -7.56
N CYS A 170 -1.78 2.38 -6.98
CA CYS A 170 -2.67 1.33 -7.48
C CYS A 170 -4.08 1.86 -7.56
N GLY A 171 -4.84 1.55 -8.61
CA GLY A 171 -6.24 1.91 -8.81
C GLY A 171 -7.17 0.70 -8.89
N CYS A 172 -8.29 0.86 -9.61
CA CYS A 172 -9.12 -0.28 -9.98
C CYS A 172 -8.39 -1.09 -11.05
N ASN A 173 -7.90 -2.27 -10.69
CA ASN A 173 -7.19 -3.20 -11.58
C ASN A 173 -5.98 -2.59 -12.32
N THR A 174 -5.36 -1.56 -11.74
CA THR A 174 -4.25 -0.81 -12.34
C THR A 174 -3.16 -0.59 -11.30
N SER A 175 -1.90 -0.65 -11.73
CA SER A 175 -0.70 -0.48 -10.89
C SER A 175 0.32 0.39 -11.61
N ALA A 176 0.97 1.27 -10.86
CA ALA A 176 1.99 2.19 -11.36
C ALA A 176 3.14 2.31 -10.37
N ALA A 177 4.35 2.46 -10.92
CA ALA A 177 5.56 2.70 -10.16
C ALA A 177 6.34 3.86 -10.79
N LEU A 178 6.64 4.87 -9.99
CA LEU A 178 7.46 6.01 -10.40
C LEU A 178 8.91 5.73 -10.01
N THR A 179 9.83 5.86 -10.98
CA THR A 179 11.27 5.84 -10.68
C THR A 179 11.87 7.23 -10.89
N GLY A 180 12.92 7.54 -10.17
CA GLY A 180 13.62 8.81 -10.30
C GLY A 180 15.10 8.69 -9.97
N LYS A 181 15.95 9.41 -10.70
CA LYS A 181 17.35 9.58 -10.31
C LYS A 181 17.43 10.38 -9.01
N CYS A 182 18.54 10.25 -8.28
CA CYS A 182 18.79 11.03 -7.07
C CYS A 182 18.91 12.55 -7.35
N ASP A 183 19.06 12.94 -8.62
CA ASP A 183 19.26 14.31 -9.05
C ASP A 183 17.97 14.89 -9.66
N ASN A 184 17.55 16.06 -9.18
CA ASN A 184 16.20 16.65 -9.31
C ASN A 184 15.72 17.01 -10.75
N ARG A 185 16.38 16.54 -11.80
CA ARG A 185 16.11 17.00 -13.18
C ARG A 185 15.34 16.04 -14.08
N HIS A 186 15.17 14.75 -13.72
CA HIS A 186 14.55 13.75 -14.62
C HIS A 186 13.77 12.67 -13.84
N SER A 187 12.57 12.99 -13.35
CA SER A 187 11.59 11.98 -12.93
C SER A 187 10.95 11.35 -14.18
N ARG A 188 10.92 10.01 -14.25
CA ARG A 188 10.27 9.28 -15.36
C ARG A 188 9.08 8.51 -14.80
N LEU A 189 7.87 8.95 -15.15
CA LEU A 189 6.65 8.19 -14.88
C LEU A 189 6.59 7.00 -15.83
N PHE A 190 6.69 5.80 -15.29
CA PHE A 190 6.41 4.59 -16.06
C PHE A 190 4.96 4.22 -15.81
N TRP A 191 4.13 4.44 -16.83
CA TRP A 191 2.80 3.86 -16.91
C TRP A 191 2.91 2.58 -17.75
N ARG A 192 2.60 1.44 -17.17
CA ARG A 192 2.49 0.19 -17.93
C ARG A 192 1.08 -0.34 -17.70
N ASP A 193 0.26 -0.33 -18.75
CA ASP A 193 -0.99 -1.09 -18.76
C ASP A 193 -0.58 -2.57 -18.72
N TRP A 194 -0.91 -3.23 -17.63
CA TRP A 194 -0.48 -4.59 -17.35
C TRP A 194 -1.36 -5.65 -17.99
N ARG A 195 -2.25 -5.25 -18.91
CA ARG A 195 -3.05 -6.18 -19.68
C ARG A 195 -2.09 -7.10 -20.45
N PRO A 196 -2.33 -8.42 -20.43
CA PRO A 196 -1.74 -9.29 -21.44
C PRO A 196 -2.04 -8.67 -22.79
N THR A 197 -1.02 -8.48 -23.63
CA THR A 197 -1.26 -8.34 -25.06
C THR A 197 -2.06 -9.58 -25.45
N ARG A 198 -3.33 -9.41 -25.83
CA ARG A 198 -4.05 -10.48 -26.53
C ARG A 198 -3.15 -10.87 -27.68
N SER A 199 -2.54 -12.06 -27.62
CA SER A 199 -1.97 -12.68 -28.81
C SER A 199 -3.16 -12.90 -29.74
N GLY A 200 -3.30 -12.01 -30.71
CA GLY A 200 -4.17 -12.24 -31.84
C GLY A 200 -3.52 -13.26 -32.74
N SER A 201 -4.16 -14.42 -32.84
CA SER A 201 -4.47 -15.17 -34.06
C SER A 201 -5.19 -16.45 -33.64
#